data_AF-A0A1F2RAL4-F1
#
_entry.id   AF-A0A1F2RAL4-F1
#
_cell.length_a   1.000
_cell.length_b   1.000
_cell.length_c   1.000
_cell.angle_alpha   90.00
_cell.angle_beta   90.00
_cell.angle_gamma   90.00
#
_symmetry.space_group_name_H-M   'P 1'
#
loop_
_entity.id
_entity.type
_entity.pdbx_description
1 polymer ?
#
loop_
_entity_poly.entity_id
_entity_poly.type
_entity_poly.pdbx_seq_one_letter_code
_entity_poly.pdbx_strand_id
1 'polypeptide(L)'
;MELVRPEIVNSAPSEIEGVSPHREAAFFYGLFLRGHSLESLRRDIDVAPETVARWKLMRHHDPWYEEALVVILPFRKRVLAIFESLITSEFSQVRQH
;
A
#
# COMPACT_ATOMS: atom_id res chain seq x y z
N MET A 1 11.91 -31.49 -41.12
CA MET A 1 11.59 -31.76 -39.70
C MET A 1 11.31 -30.40 -39.08
N GLU A 2 10.04 -30.17 -38.81
CA GLU A 2 9.41 -28.85 -38.57
C GLU A 2 9.28 -28.57 -37.06
N LEU A 3 9.20 -27.28 -36.70
CA LEU A 3 8.86 -26.66 -35.40
C LEU A 3 9.88 -26.84 -34.25
N VAL A 4 10.17 -25.84 -33.40
CA VAL A 4 9.33 -24.77 -32.85
C VAL A 4 10.16 -23.48 -32.64
N ARG A 5 9.63 -22.34 -33.07
CA ARG A 5 10.06 -20.99 -32.67
C ARG A 5 9.45 -20.67 -31.29
N PRO A 6 10.19 -20.17 -30.29
CA PRO A 6 9.58 -19.66 -29.07
C PRO A 6 9.07 -18.24 -29.32
N GLU A 7 7.98 -18.13 -30.10
CA GLU A 7 7.09 -17.00 -30.01
C GLU A 7 5.95 -17.36 -29.06
N ILE A 8 5.46 -16.34 -28.35
CA ILE A 8 4.42 -16.39 -27.31
C ILE A 8 4.92 -16.83 -25.91
N VAL A 9 5.79 -16.02 -25.28
CA VAL A 9 5.56 -15.77 -23.84
C VAL A 9 4.26 -15.00 -23.77
N ASN A 10 3.18 -15.76 -23.57
CA ASN A 10 1.84 -15.23 -23.46
C ASN A 10 1.81 -14.30 -22.26
N SER A 11 1.41 -13.06 -22.51
CA SER A 11 1.29 -11.97 -21.55
C SER A 11 0.50 -12.42 -20.34
N ALA A 12 1.16 -12.64 -19.21
CA ALA A 12 0.64 -12.03 -18.00
C ALA A 12 0.92 -10.53 -18.18
N PRO A 13 -0.10 -9.65 -18.16
CA PRO A 13 0.20 -8.24 -18.01
C PRO A 13 1.10 -8.07 -16.78
N SER A 14 1.84 -6.99 -16.75
CA SER A 14 2.77 -6.56 -15.71
C SER A 14 2.10 -6.35 -14.33
N GLU A 15 1.36 -7.34 -13.81
CA GLU A 15 0.56 -7.30 -12.58
C GLU A 15 1.40 -7.22 -11.30
N ILE A 16 2.72 -7.28 -11.45
CA ILE A 16 3.71 -7.05 -10.39
C ILE A 16 4.69 -5.94 -10.81
N GLU A 17 4.22 -4.90 -11.50
CA GLU A 17 4.86 -3.59 -11.36
C GLU A 17 4.81 -3.22 -9.87
N GLY A 18 6.00 -3.18 -9.24
CA GLY A 18 6.20 -3.27 -7.79
C GLY A 18 5.22 -2.46 -6.95
N VAL A 19 4.89 -3.00 -5.77
CA VAL A 19 3.96 -2.40 -4.80
C VAL A 19 4.42 -0.97 -4.48
N SER A 20 3.89 0.01 -5.22
CA SER A 20 4.24 1.42 -5.03
C SER A 20 3.28 2.02 -4.02
N PRO A 21 3.73 2.97 -3.18
CA PRO A 21 2.84 3.62 -2.22
C PRO A 21 1.62 4.28 -2.88
N HIS A 22 1.79 4.79 -4.10
CA HIS A 22 0.73 5.42 -4.89
C HIS A 22 -0.31 4.39 -5.33
N ARG A 23 0.12 3.22 -5.82
CA ARG A 23 -0.80 2.16 -6.26
C ARG A 23 -1.64 1.64 -5.09
N GLU A 24 -1.01 1.44 -3.94
CA GLU A 24 -1.72 0.98 -2.74
C GLU A 24 -2.67 2.05 -2.20
N ALA A 25 -2.25 3.32 -2.17
CA ALA A 25 -3.14 4.43 -1.79
C ALA A 25 -4.34 4.56 -2.74
N ALA A 26 -4.14 4.41 -4.05
CA ALA A 26 -5.21 4.40 -5.04
C ALA A 26 -6.20 3.24 -4.82
N PHE A 27 -5.70 2.07 -4.42
CA PHE A 27 -6.55 0.94 -4.05
C PHE A 27 -7.44 1.26 -2.85
N PHE A 28 -6.88 1.79 -1.76
CA PHE A 28 -7.65 2.20 -0.58
C PHE A 28 -8.61 3.35 -0.87
N TYR A 29 -8.22 4.30 -1.73
CA TYR A 29 -9.10 5.35 -2.21
C TYR A 29 -10.30 4.80 -2.98
N GLY A 30 -10.10 3.77 -3.81
CA GLY A 30 -11.20 3.06 -4.46
C GLY A 30 -12.15 2.34 -3.47
N LEU A 31 -11.67 1.91 -2.29
CA LEU A 31 -12.54 1.40 -1.22
C LEU A 31 -13.33 2.52 -0.55
N PHE A 32 -12.70 3.67 -0.30
CA PHE A 32 -13.39 4.85 0.24
C PHE A 32 -14.56 5.27 -0.65
N LEU A 33 -14.35 5.38 -1.96
CA LEU A 33 -15.40 5.73 -2.93
C LEU A 33 -16.58 4.73 -2.96
N ARG A 34 -16.36 3.49 -2.51
CA ARG A 34 -17.38 2.45 -2.37
C ARG A 34 -18.10 2.46 -1.02
N GLY A 35 -17.82 3.44 -0.16
CA GLY A 35 -18.50 3.64 1.11
C GLY A 35 -17.80 3.04 2.33
N HIS A 36 -16.55 2.57 2.19
CA HIS A 36 -15.76 2.18 3.37
C HIS A 36 -15.44 3.41 4.22
N SER A 37 -15.56 3.28 5.55
CA SER A 37 -15.30 4.39 6.46
C SER A 37 -13.83 4.81 6.45
N LEU A 38 -13.59 6.13 6.49
CA LEU A 38 -12.25 6.70 6.51
C LEU A 38 -11.42 6.19 7.69
N GLU A 39 -12.03 6.05 8.87
CA GLU A 39 -11.35 5.56 10.07
C GLU A 39 -10.98 4.07 10.00
N SER A 40 -11.77 3.23 9.32
CA SER A 40 -11.38 1.84 9.08
C SER A 40 -10.18 1.79 8.15
N LEU A 41 -10.25 2.49 7.02
CA LEU A 41 -9.19 2.48 6.01
C LEU A 41 -7.87 3.02 6.58
N ARG A 42 -7.89 4.07 7.39
CA ARG A 42 -6.70 4.59 8.10
C ARG A 42 -6.04 3.52 8.96
N ARG A 43 -6.83 2.75 9.71
CA ARG A 43 -6.34 1.66 10.56
C ARG A 43 -5.82 0.48 9.73
N ASP A 44 -6.45 0.18 8.60
CA ASP A 44 -6.02 -0.88 7.70
C ASP A 44 -4.73 -0.54 6.92
N ILE A 45 -4.48 0.76 6.68
CA ILE A 45 -3.26 1.26 6.04
C ILE A 45 -2.10 1.37 7.03
N ASP A 46 -2.34 1.92 8.23
CA ASP A 46 -1.26 2.15 9.19
C ASP A 46 -0.84 0.85 9.90
N VAL A 47 0.34 0.87 10.52
CA VAL A 47 0.76 -0.21 11.40
C VAL A 47 0.36 0.12 12.83
N ALA A 48 -0.45 -0.76 13.43
CA ALA A 48 -0.94 -0.57 14.79
C ALA A 48 0.21 -0.24 15.78
N PRO A 49 0.05 0.74 16.70
CA PRO A 49 1.10 1.14 17.62
C PRO A 49 1.66 0.00 18.48
N GLU A 50 0.81 -0.95 18.87
CA GLU A 50 1.20 -2.16 19.60
C GLU A 50 2.14 -3.06 18.79
N THR A 51 1.93 -3.17 17.47
CA THR A 51 2.78 -3.92 16.55
C THR A 51 4.13 -3.24 16.42
N VAL A 52 4.15 -1.91 16.27
CA VAL A 52 5.39 -1.12 16.24
C VAL A 52 6.18 -1.28 17.54
N ALA A 53 5.52 -1.21 18.69
CA ALA A 53 6.14 -1.38 19.99
C ALA A 53 6.76 -2.78 20.14
N ARG A 54 6.04 -3.82 19.68
CA ARG A 54 6.53 -5.20 19.68
C ARG A 54 7.77 -5.37 18.80
N TRP A 55 7.76 -4.82 17.57
CA TRP A 55 8.92 -4.88 16.68
C TRP A 55 10.13 -4.16 17.28
N LYS A 56 9.93 -3.00 17.91
CA LYS A 56 11.01 -2.28 18.62
C LYS A 56 11.61 -3.10 19.76
N LEU A 57 10.80 -3.84 20.51
CA LEU A 57 11.29 -4.70 21.60
C LEU A 57 12.11 -5.89 21.05
N MET A 58 11.69 -6.44 19.91
CA MET A 58 12.27 -7.65 19.32
C MET A 58 13.37 -7.40 18.29
N ARG A 59 13.68 -6.14 17.96
CA ARG A 59 14.68 -5.77 16.93
C ARG A 59 16.09 -6.34 17.15
N HIS A 60 16.45 -6.64 18.39
CA HIS A 60 17.76 -7.24 18.73
C HIS A 60 17.71 -8.77 18.84
N HIS A 61 16.51 -9.36 18.81
CA HIS A 61 16.30 -10.80 18.86
C HIS A 61 16.27 -11.42 17.47
N ASP A 62 15.69 -10.73 16.49
CA ASP A 62 15.62 -11.19 15.10
C ASP A 62 15.77 -9.98 14.14
N PRO A 63 16.71 -10.03 13.18
CA PRO A 63 16.90 -8.99 12.17
C PRO A 63 15.64 -8.62 11.38
N TRP A 64 14.70 -9.54 11.21
CA TRP A 64 13.44 -9.29 10.52
C TRP A 64 12.65 -8.13 11.15
N TYR A 65 12.67 -7.99 12.48
CA TYR A 65 11.96 -6.89 13.13
C TYR A 65 12.60 -5.53 12.86
N GLU A 66 13.93 -5.48 12.74
CA GLU A 66 14.61 -4.26 12.32
C GLU A 66 14.28 -3.91 10.87
N GLU A 67 14.28 -4.90 9.98
CA GLU A 67 13.88 -4.73 8.58
C GLU A 67 12.42 -4.24 8.46
N ALA A 68 11.50 -4.82 9.23
CA ALA A 68 10.11 -4.39 9.28
C ALA A 68 9.98 -2.92 9.71
N LEU A 69 10.76 -2.48 10.70
CA LEU A 69 10.79 -1.08 11.15
C LEU A 69 11.34 -0.13 10.07
N VAL A 70 12.34 -0.56 9.29
CA VAL A 70 13.01 0.28 8.29
C VAL A 70 12.32 0.28 6.94
N VAL A 71 11.63 -0.81 6.57
CA VAL A 71 11.01 -0.99 5.26
C VAL A 71 9.50 -0.77 5.34
N ILE A 72 8.81 -1.50 6.22
CA ILE A 72 7.34 -1.53 6.25
C ILE A 72 6.80 -0.23 6.83
N LEU A 73 7.34 0.27 7.94
CA LEU A 73 6.79 1.49 8.57
C LEU A 73 6.86 2.73 7.67
N PRO A 74 8.01 3.05 7.03
CA PRO A 74 8.06 4.21 6.13
C PRO A 74 7.17 4.03 4.91
N PHE A 75 7.05 2.81 4.41
CA PHE A 75 6.16 2.48 3.30
C PHE A 75 4.69 2.75 3.65
N ARG A 76 4.19 2.17 4.76
CA ARG A 76 2.80 2.35 5.22
C ARG A 76 2.47 3.81 5.53
N LYS A 77 3.40 4.54 6.16
CA LYS A 77 3.24 6.00 6.36
C LYS A 77 3.12 6.77 5.07
N ARG A 78 3.88 6.39 4.03
CA ARG A 78 3.81 7.05 2.72
C ARG A 78 2.49 6.75 2.01
N VAL A 79 2.00 5.50 2.09
CA VAL A 79 0.67 5.12 1.59
C VAL A 79 -0.41 5.95 2.27
N LEU A 80 -0.38 6.03 3.60
CA LEU A 80 -1.34 6.80 4.39
C LEU A 80 -1.33 8.28 3.98
N ALA A 81 -0.15 8.90 3.87
CA ALA A 81 -0.04 10.31 3.48
C ALA A 81 -0.60 10.59 2.08
N ILE A 82 -0.34 9.71 1.11
CA ILE A 82 -0.90 9.85 -0.25
C ILE A 82 -2.42 9.70 -0.20
N PHE A 83 -2.93 8.71 0.52
CA PHE A 83 -4.37 8.49 0.70
C PHE A 83 -5.05 9.70 1.33
N GLU A 84 -4.52 10.28 2.42
CA GLU A 84 -5.04 11.49 3.06
C GLU A 84 -5.08 12.70 2.10
N SER A 85 -4.09 12.82 1.22
CA SER A 85 -4.04 13.87 0.20
C SER A 85 -5.18 13.72 -0.83
N LEU A 86 -5.45 12.48 -1.27
CA LEU A 86 -6.56 12.18 -2.19
C LEU A 86 -7.90 12.53 -1.55
N ILE A 87 -8.11 12.14 -0.29
CA ILE A 87 -9.32 12.43 0.48
C ILE A 87 -9.52 13.93 0.66
N THR A 88 -8.47 14.67 1.01
CA THR A 88 -8.52 16.13 1.17
C THR A 88 -8.89 16.83 -0.14
N SER A 89 -8.34 16.36 -1.26
CA SER A 89 -8.66 16.87 -2.59
C SER A 89 -10.13 16.64 -2.94
N GLU A 90 -10.66 15.44 -2.67
CA GLU A 90 -12.05 15.08 -2.94
C GLU A 90 -13.04 15.98 -2.17
N PHE A 91 -12.84 16.11 -0.85
CA PHE A 91 -13.68 17.00 -0.03
C PHE A 91 -13.59 18.47 -0.44
N SER A 92 -12.51 18.88 -1.09
CA SER A 92 -12.36 20.23 -1.62
C SER A 92 -13.18 20.41 -2.90
N GLN A 93 -13.25 19.38 -3.76
CA GLN A 93 -14.05 19.39 -4.99
C GLN A 93 -15.56 19.38 -4.70
N VAL A 94 -16.03 18.58 -3.74
CA VAL A 94 -17.47 18.52 -3.37
C VAL A 94 -17.99 19.86 -2.87
N ARG A 95 -17.15 20.70 -2.25
CA ARG A 95 -17.56 22.03 -1.76
C ARG A 95 -17.69 23.09 -2.85
N GLN A 96 -17.22 22.82 -4.06
CA GLN A 96 -17.25 23.76 -5.20
C GLN A 96 -18.43 23.52 -6.15
N HIS A 97 -19.25 22.51 -5.89
CA HIS A 97 -20.48 22.19 -6.64
C HIS A 97 -21.72 22.44 -5.79
#